data_AF-A0A9X9M079-F1
#
_entry.id   AF-A0A9X9M079-F1
#
_cell.length_a   1.000
_cell.length_b   1.000
_cell.length_c   1.000
_cell.angle_alpha   90.00
_cell.angle_beta   90.00
_cell.angle_gamma   90.00
#
_symmetry.space_group_name_H-M   'P 1'
#
loop_
_entity.id
_entity.type
_entity.pdbx_description
1 polymer ?
#
loop_
_entity_poly.entity_id
_entity_poly.type
_entity_poly.pdbx_seq_one_letter_code
_entity_poly.pdbx_strand_id
1 'polypeptide(L)'
;SCRPLFRGSSDVDQLGKILDVIGLPGEEDWPRDVALPRQAFHAKAPQPIEKFVTDIDEQGKDLLLKCLTFNPAKRISAYSALSHPYFHDLERRKENLDARLPPNQNSSDMNTA
;
A
#
# COMPACT_ATOMS: atom_id res chain seq x y z
N SER A 1 16.29 2.38 -9.09
CA SER A 1 17.08 1.22 -8.61
C SER A 1 16.20 0.34 -7.72
N CYS A 2 16.19 -0.99 -7.90
CA CYS A 2 15.42 -1.89 -7.03
C CYS A 2 16.23 -2.26 -5.79
N ARG A 3 15.92 -1.62 -4.66
CA ARG A 3 16.53 -1.91 -3.35
C ARG A 3 15.43 -2.03 -2.28
N PRO A 4 15.61 -2.86 -1.24
CA PRO A 4 14.64 -2.90 -0.14
C PRO A 4 14.58 -1.55 0.57
N LEU A 5 13.36 -1.11 0.91
CA LEU A 5 13.10 0.18 1.57
C LEU A 5 13.58 0.19 3.03
N PHE A 6 13.39 -0.93 3.74
CA PHE A 6 13.77 -1.11 5.14
C PHE A 6 14.75 -2.28 5.24
N ARG A 7 15.97 -2.00 5.67
CA ARG A 7 17.08 -2.97 5.73
C ARG A 7 17.61 -3.05 7.16
N GLY A 8 16.84 -3.66 8.04
CA GLY A 8 17.24 -3.95 9.41
C GLY A 8 18.04 -5.25 9.51
N SER A 9 18.83 -5.34 10.57
CA SER A 9 19.69 -6.47 10.92
C SER A 9 19.22 -7.25 12.16
N SER A 10 18.21 -6.73 12.86
CA SER A 10 17.48 -7.34 13.99
C SER A 10 16.06 -6.77 14.04
N ASP A 11 15.18 -7.33 14.87
CA ASP A 11 13.79 -6.84 15.00
C ASP A 11 13.72 -5.37 15.46
N VAL A 12 14.55 -4.99 16.43
CA VAL A 12 14.60 -3.62 16.95
C VAL A 12 15.17 -2.66 15.90
N ASP A 13 16.24 -3.06 15.20
CA ASP A 13 16.81 -2.26 14.11
C ASP A 13 15.83 -2.12 12.94
N GLN A 14 15.13 -3.20 12.56
CA GLN A 14 14.10 -3.18 11.52
C GLN A 14 12.96 -2.22 11.86
N LEU A 15 12.48 -2.25 13.10
CA LEU A 15 11.48 -1.30 13.56
C LEU A 15 12.04 0.14 13.54
N GLY A 16 13.27 0.34 13.98
CA GLY A 16 13.97 1.62 13.86
C GLY A 16 14.02 2.15 12.42
N LYS A 17 14.37 1.31 11.44
CA LYS A 17 14.38 1.70 10.01
C LYS A 17 13.00 2.10 9.50
N ILE A 18 11.94 1.43 9.96
CA ILE A 18 10.56 1.80 9.60
C ILE A 18 10.23 3.19 10.16
N LEU A 19 10.49 3.41 11.46
CA LEU A 19 10.22 4.66 12.15
C LEU A 19 11.05 5.85 11.62
N ASP A 20 12.24 5.60 11.11
CA ASP A 20 13.07 6.62 10.43
C ASP A 20 12.40 7.20 9.18
N VAL A 21 11.51 6.43 8.54
CA VAL A 21 10.77 6.85 7.34
C VAL A 21 9.40 7.41 7.73
N ILE A 22 8.60 6.63 8.46
CA ILE A 22 7.20 6.98 8.74
C ILE A 22 7.02 7.89 9.96
N GLY A 23 8.08 8.15 10.73
CA GLY A 23 8.02 8.86 12.01
C GLY A 23 7.62 7.97 13.17
N LEU A 24 7.75 8.51 14.40
CA LEU A 24 7.31 7.82 15.61
C LEU A 24 5.79 8.00 15.79
N PRO A 25 4.98 6.92 15.81
CA PRO A 25 3.54 6.99 16.01
C PRO A 25 3.15 7.72 17.30
N GLY A 26 1.92 8.23 17.35
CA GLY A 26 1.30 8.68 18.59
C GLY A 26 1.14 7.54 19.60
N GLU A 27 0.92 7.87 20.87
CA GLU A 27 0.70 6.85 21.92
C GLU A 27 -0.56 6.02 21.66
N GLU A 28 -1.58 6.64 21.06
CA GLU A 28 -2.83 6.00 20.67
C GLU A 28 -2.67 4.95 19.56
N ASP A 29 -1.59 5.07 18.76
CA ASP A 29 -1.26 4.14 17.69
C ASP A 29 -0.20 3.12 18.09
N TRP A 30 0.37 3.25 19.29
CA TRP A 30 1.31 2.28 19.84
C TRP A 30 0.56 1.20 20.65
N PRO A 31 0.85 -0.09 20.47
CA PRO A 31 0.19 -1.15 21.22
C PRO A 31 0.54 -1.07 22.71
N ARG A 32 -0.45 -1.33 23.59
CA ARG A 32 -0.27 -1.23 25.05
C ARG A 32 0.47 -2.42 25.67
N ASP A 33 0.25 -3.61 25.13
CA ASP A 33 0.74 -4.88 25.70
C ASP A 33 1.94 -5.45 24.93
N VAL A 34 3.02 -4.65 24.81
CA VAL A 34 4.24 -5.08 24.11
C VAL A 34 5.48 -4.94 25.00
N ALA A 35 6.43 -5.85 24.83
CA ALA A 35 7.70 -5.83 25.55
C ALA A 35 8.62 -4.67 25.15
N LEU A 36 8.43 -4.11 23.95
CA LEU A 36 9.24 -3.02 23.42
C LEU A 36 8.46 -1.70 23.51
N PRO A 37 8.77 -0.83 24.50
CA PRO A 37 8.03 0.40 24.73
C PRO A 37 8.35 1.45 23.65
N ARG A 38 7.39 2.33 23.37
CA ARG A 38 7.55 3.46 22.43
C ARG A 38 8.77 4.33 22.79
N GLN A 39 9.01 4.51 24.08
CA GLN A 39 10.08 5.34 24.65
C GLN A 39 11.48 4.77 24.36
N ALA A 40 11.60 3.52 23.89
CA ALA A 40 12.85 2.97 23.39
C ALA A 40 13.32 3.64 22.09
N PHE A 41 12.45 4.40 21.41
CA PHE A 41 12.73 5.07 20.15
C PHE A 41 12.71 6.59 20.30
N HIS A 42 13.61 7.26 19.59
CA HIS A 42 13.64 8.72 19.54
C HIS A 42 12.43 9.25 18.75
N ALA A 43 11.81 10.32 19.26
CA ALA A 43 10.76 11.02 18.54
C ALA A 43 11.32 11.60 17.23
N LYS A 44 10.74 11.18 16.10
CA LYS A 44 11.11 11.60 14.75
C LYS A 44 9.86 11.95 13.97
N ALA A 45 9.91 13.03 13.20
CA ALA A 45 8.86 13.38 12.25
C ALA A 45 8.97 12.48 11.00
N PRO A 46 7.84 12.17 10.34
CA PRO A 46 7.85 11.46 9.06
C PRO A 46 8.73 12.19 8.03
N GLN A 47 9.46 11.43 7.24
CA GLN A 47 10.25 11.98 6.13
C GLN A 47 9.44 11.94 4.83
N PRO A 48 9.67 12.87 3.89
CA PRO A 48 9.11 12.77 2.54
C PRO A 48 9.52 11.44 1.90
N ILE A 49 8.55 10.65 1.45
CA ILE A 49 8.78 9.30 0.92
C ILE A 49 9.58 9.33 -0.40
N GLU A 50 9.52 10.45 -1.11
CA GLU A 50 10.21 10.74 -2.37
C GLU A 50 11.73 10.74 -2.19
N LYS A 51 12.24 10.97 -0.96
CA LYS A 51 13.65 10.78 -0.63
C LYS A 51 14.10 9.32 -0.78
N PHE A 52 13.17 8.38 -0.66
CA PHE A 52 13.43 6.94 -0.69
C PHE A 52 12.94 6.28 -1.99
N VAL A 53 11.86 6.80 -2.57
CA VAL A 53 11.21 6.33 -3.80
C VAL A 53 11.08 7.49 -4.78
N THR A 54 12.05 7.67 -5.66
CA THR A 54 12.23 8.90 -6.45
C THR A 54 11.23 9.09 -7.59
N ASP A 55 10.69 8.00 -8.15
CA ASP A 55 9.92 8.01 -9.40
C ASP A 55 8.42 7.73 -9.15
N ILE A 56 7.95 8.01 -7.94
CA ILE A 56 6.56 7.77 -7.53
C ILE A 56 5.69 9.00 -7.86
N ASP A 57 4.53 8.78 -8.46
CA ASP A 57 3.53 9.84 -8.65
C ASP A 57 2.74 10.11 -7.35
N GLU A 58 1.96 11.20 -7.31
CA GLU A 58 1.21 11.58 -6.10
C GLU A 58 0.17 10.54 -5.68
N GLN A 59 -0.46 9.83 -6.62
CA GLN A 59 -1.46 8.81 -6.29
C GLN A 59 -0.81 7.54 -5.73
N GLY A 60 0.34 7.15 -6.28
CA GLY A 60 1.15 6.05 -5.81
C GLY A 60 1.73 6.34 -4.42
N LYS A 61 2.18 7.58 -4.20
CA LYS A 61 2.64 8.07 -2.90
C LYS A 61 1.56 7.99 -1.84
N ASP A 62 0.35 8.48 -2.15
CA ASP A 62 -0.79 8.40 -1.24
C ASP A 62 -1.14 6.94 -0.90
N LEU A 63 -1.21 6.06 -1.90
CA LEU A 63 -1.45 4.63 -1.69
C LEU A 63 -0.34 3.97 -0.85
N LEU A 64 0.92 4.26 -1.14
CA LEU A 64 2.07 3.71 -0.42
C LEU A 64 2.05 4.11 1.06
N LEU A 65 1.77 5.38 1.37
CA LEU A 65 1.69 5.85 2.76
C LEU A 65 0.51 5.24 3.52
N LYS A 66 -0.63 5.00 2.85
CA LYS A 66 -1.76 4.25 3.41
C LYS A 66 -1.39 2.79 3.72
N CYS A 67 -0.57 2.16 2.88
CA CYS A 67 -0.04 0.81 3.13
C CYS A 67 0.99 0.78 4.27
N LEU A 68 1.83 1.82 4.39
CA LEU A 68 2.87 1.94 5.42
C LEU A 68 2.34 2.49 6.77
N THR A 69 1.02 2.63 6.92
CA THR A 69 0.41 3.09 8.17
C THR A 69 0.72 2.11 9.32
N PHE A 70 1.29 2.64 10.41
CA PHE A 70 1.76 1.84 11.53
C PHE A 70 0.63 1.04 12.19
N ASN A 71 -0.42 1.72 12.63
CA ASN A 71 -1.55 1.07 13.28
C ASN A 71 -2.32 0.19 12.28
N PRO A 72 -2.39 -1.14 12.51
CA PRO A 72 -3.05 -2.05 11.59
C PRO A 72 -4.54 -1.76 11.40
N ALA A 73 -5.22 -1.21 12.41
CA ALA A 73 -6.65 -0.86 12.33
C ALA A 73 -6.90 0.37 11.43
N LYS A 74 -5.88 1.22 11.22
CA LYS A 74 -5.94 2.39 10.33
C LYS A 74 -5.37 2.11 8.93
N ARG A 75 -4.69 0.97 8.74
CA ARG A 75 -4.04 0.60 7.48
C ARG A 75 -5.08 0.24 6.42
N ILE A 76 -4.85 0.68 5.18
CA ILE A 76 -5.74 0.38 4.07
C ILE A 76 -5.87 -1.14 3.86
N SER A 77 -7.10 -1.60 3.63
CA SER A 77 -7.37 -3.00 3.28
C SER A 77 -7.02 -3.26 1.80
N ALA A 78 -6.79 -4.52 1.44
CA ALA A 78 -6.56 -4.89 0.04
C ALA A 78 -7.74 -4.50 -0.87
N TYR A 79 -8.98 -4.68 -0.40
CA TYR A 79 -10.18 -4.29 -1.15
C TYR A 79 -10.21 -2.77 -1.40
N SER A 80 -9.99 -1.97 -0.37
CA SER A 80 -9.95 -0.51 -0.49
C SER A 80 -8.77 -0.02 -1.33
N ALA A 81 -7.63 -0.73 -1.30
CA ALA A 81 -6.46 -0.40 -2.11
C ALA A 81 -6.72 -0.62 -3.60
N LEU A 82 -7.46 -1.65 -3.99
CA LEU A 82 -7.83 -1.88 -5.39
C LEU A 82 -8.73 -0.78 -5.94
N SER A 83 -9.62 -0.22 -5.11
CA SER A 83 -10.47 0.93 -5.46
C SER A 83 -9.75 2.30 -5.34
N HIS A 84 -8.43 2.32 -5.18
CA HIS A 84 -7.68 3.56 -5.04
C HIS A 84 -7.53 4.27 -6.41
N PRO A 85 -7.55 5.62 -6.46
CA PRO A 85 -7.37 6.37 -7.71
C PRO A 85 -6.15 5.95 -8.55
N TYR A 86 -5.09 5.51 -7.87
CA TYR A 86 -3.87 4.98 -8.49
C TYR A 86 -4.12 3.92 -9.56
N PHE A 87 -5.21 3.13 -9.44
CA PHE A 87 -5.56 2.08 -10.39
C PHE A 87 -6.64 2.48 -11.42
N HIS A 88 -7.25 3.66 -11.33
CA HIS A 88 -8.36 4.07 -12.21
C HIS A 88 -8.00 4.07 -13.71
N ASP A 89 -6.76 4.43 -14.06
CA ASP A 89 -6.32 4.42 -15.47
C ASP A 89 -6.24 3.00 -16.04
N LEU A 90 -5.95 1.99 -15.21
CA LEU A 90 -5.97 0.58 -15.63
C LEU A 90 -7.39 0.07 -15.79
N GLU A 91 -8.30 0.43 -14.89
CA GLU A 91 -9.72 0.08 -14.99
C GLU A 91 -10.33 0.65 -16.27
N ARG A 92 -10.09 1.94 -16.55
CA ARG A 92 -10.55 2.58 -17.79
C ARG A 92 -9.99 1.88 -19.02
N ARG A 93 -8.72 1.46 -19.01
CA ARG A 93 -8.11 0.72 -20.13
C ARG A 93 -8.75 -0.66 -20.32
N LYS A 94 -9.05 -1.36 -19.22
CA LYS A 94 -9.73 -2.65 -19.24
C LYS A 94 -11.14 -2.52 -19.82
N GLU A 95 -11.93 -1.55 -19.36
CA GLU A 95 -13.27 -1.29 -19.91
C GLU A 95 -13.24 -0.97 -21.41
N ASN A 96 -12.27 -0.17 -21.85
CA ASN A 96 -12.08 0.13 -23.26
C ASN A 96 -11.67 -1.11 -24.09
N LEU A 97 -10.97 -2.06 -23.49
CA LEU A 97 -10.64 -3.33 -24.14
C LEU A 97 -11.86 -4.24 -24.23
N ASP A 98 -12.61 -4.37 -23.13
CA ASP A 98 -13.82 -5.18 -23.05
C ASP A 98 -14.90 -4.66 -24.01
N ALA A 99 -15.04 -3.34 -24.16
CA ALA A 99 -15.96 -2.71 -25.11
C ALA A 99 -15.58 -2.94 -26.60
N ARG A 100 -14.32 -3.30 -26.89
CA ARG A 100 -13.86 -3.62 -28.24
C ARG A 100 -14.02 -5.10 -28.59
N LEU A 101 -14.30 -5.95 -27.61
CA LEU A 101 -14.58 -7.36 -27.86
C LEU A 101 -16.02 -7.51 -28.36
N PRO A 102 -16.26 -8.29 -29.44
CA PRO A 102 -17.61 -8.60 -29.86
C PRO A 102 -18.33 -9.36 -28.73
N PRO A 103 -19.64 -9.14 -28.53
CA PRO A 103 -20.41 -9.95 -27.58
C PRO A 103 -20.26 -11.42 -27.96
N ASN A 104 -19.85 -12.23 -26.99
CA ASN A 104 -19.61 -13.67 -27.16
C ASN A 104 -20.91 -14.34 -27.63
N GLN A 105 -21.00 -14.65 -28.93
CA GLN A 105 -22.11 -15.43 -29.52
C GLN A 105 -21.93 -16.91 -29.20
N ASN A 106 -22.06 -17.31 -27.94
CA ASN A 106 -22.20 -18.74 -27.61
C ASN A 106 -23.67 -19.17 -27.70
N SER A 107 -24.02 -19.55 -28.93
CA SER A 107 -24.77 -20.75 -29.29
C SER A 107 -26.06 -21.06 -28.52
N SER A 108 -27.10 -20.26 -28.74
CA SER A 108 -28.45 -20.81 -28.88
C SER A 108 -28.57 -21.35 -30.31
N ASP A 109 -28.29 -22.63 -30.53
CA ASP A 109 -28.80 -23.45 -31.65
C ASP A 109 -28.06 -24.79 -31.68
N MET A 110 -28.52 -25.76 -30.88
CA MET A 110 -28.61 -27.18 -31.26
C MET A 110 -29.13 -27.98 -30.07
N ASN A 111 -30.44 -28.16 -30.02
CA ASN A 111 -31.07 -29.33 -29.42
C ASN A 111 -32.43 -29.51 -30.10
N THR A 112 -32.40 -30.09 -31.30
CA THR A 112 -33.55 -30.75 -31.91
C THR A 112 -33.03 -31.89 -32.77
N ALA A 113 -32.95 -33.08 -32.17
CA ALA A 113 -33.13 -34.39 -32.81
C ALA A 113 -33.36 -35.42 -31.71
#